data_AF-A0A8K0P8K3-F1
#
_entry.id   AF-A0A8K0P8K3-F1
#
_cell.length_a   1.000
_cell.length_b   1.000
_cell.length_c   1.000
_cell.angle_alpha   90.00
_cell.angle_beta   90.00
_cell.angle_gamma   90.00
#
_symmetry.space_group_name_H-M   'P 1'
#
loop_
_entity.id
_entity.type
_entity.pdbx_description
1 polymer ?
#
loop_
_entity_poly.entity_id
_entity_poly.type
_entity_poly.pdbx_seq_one_letter_code
_entity_poly.pdbx_strand_id
1 'polypeptide(L)'
;MKKNVYGNIEDLVVHARFVTPAGVLEKQGRAPRLSCTLGVVTEVTLKIRPLPRCRKYGSIVFPDFELGVHCMREVAKKRCQPASIRLMDNEQFHFGQVLRSSPSVVGRLLEGLKKTYARYLLGLDPQRMCVATLVFEGDEDDVVQQEKKIYGIAKEFGGIAAGQTNGERGYMLTFVIAYIR
;
A
#
# COMPACT_ATOMS: atom_id res chain seq x y z
N MET A 1 -4.81 -0.17 5.89
CA MET A 1 -3.68 -0.07 4.93
C MET A 1 -2.51 -0.98 5.28
N LYS A 2 -2.05 -1.01 6.54
CA LYS A 2 -0.82 -1.74 6.93
C LYS A 2 -1.05 -3.18 7.46
N LYS A 3 -2.08 -3.86 6.97
CA LYS A 3 -2.54 -5.15 7.54
C LYS A 3 -1.49 -6.26 7.47
N ASN A 4 -0.54 -6.17 6.54
CA ASN A 4 0.45 -7.23 6.35
C ASN A 4 1.38 -7.38 7.57
N VAL A 5 1.60 -6.30 8.32
CA VAL A 5 2.44 -6.29 9.54
C VAL A 5 1.57 -6.37 10.80
N TYR A 6 0.46 -5.64 10.84
CA TYR A 6 -0.33 -5.46 12.07
C TYR A 6 -1.56 -6.38 12.15
N GLY A 7 -1.96 -7.01 11.05
CA GLY A 7 -3.22 -7.74 10.95
C GLY A 7 -4.41 -6.82 10.63
N ASN A 8 -5.56 -7.44 10.39
CA ASN A 8 -6.83 -6.73 10.33
C ASN A 8 -7.41 -6.51 11.75
N ILE A 9 -8.57 -5.88 11.86
CA ILE A 9 -9.18 -5.58 13.16
C ILE A 9 -9.47 -6.84 13.98
N GLU A 10 -9.86 -7.93 13.31
CA GLU A 10 -10.12 -9.23 13.92
C GLU A 10 -8.85 -9.91 14.49
N ASP A 11 -7.67 -9.54 14.01
CA ASP A 11 -6.39 -10.04 14.51
C ASP A 11 -5.87 -9.22 15.70
N LEU A 12 -6.27 -7.95 15.75
CA LEU A 12 -5.88 -6.95 16.74
C LEU A 12 -6.72 -6.99 18.01
N VAL A 13 -8.03 -7.20 17.90
CA VAL A 13 -8.95 -7.25 19.05
C VAL A 13 -8.70 -8.52 19.86
N VAL A 14 -8.29 -8.37 21.11
CA VAL A 14 -8.10 -9.47 22.08
C VAL A 14 -9.33 -9.65 22.95
N HIS A 15 -9.92 -8.53 23.38
CA HIS A 15 -11.06 -8.47 24.28
C HIS A 15 -11.98 -7.31 23.87
N ALA A 16 -13.28 -7.47 24.10
CA ALA A 16 -14.26 -6.41 23.88
C ALA A 16 -15.40 -6.54 24.90
N ARG A 17 -15.86 -5.38 25.38
CA ARG A 17 -17.02 -5.24 26.27
C ARG A 17 -18.19 -4.66 25.49
N PHE A 18 -19.33 -5.32 25.59
CA PHE A 18 -20.56 -4.96 24.90
C PHE A 18 -21.67 -4.67 25.91
N VAL A 19 -22.48 -3.66 25.63
CA VAL A 19 -23.71 -3.39 26.37
C VAL A 19 -24.89 -3.79 25.50
N THR A 20 -25.69 -4.73 26.00
CA THR A 20 -26.90 -5.24 25.32
C THR A 20 -28.14 -4.95 26.16
N PRO A 21 -29.36 -5.03 25.61
CA PRO A 21 -30.59 -4.90 26.41
C PRO A 21 -30.70 -5.93 27.54
N ALA A 22 -30.04 -7.10 27.43
CA ALA A 22 -30.04 -8.15 28.45
C ALA A 22 -28.94 -7.97 29.52
N GLY A 23 -28.09 -6.94 29.39
CA GLY A 23 -26.99 -6.68 30.30
C GLY A 23 -25.63 -6.48 29.61
N VAL A 24 -24.58 -6.38 30.42
CA VAL A 24 -23.20 -6.21 29.95
C VAL A 24 -22.60 -7.59 29.63
N LEU A 25 -22.12 -7.74 28.40
CA LEU A 25 -21.38 -8.91 27.95
C LEU A 25 -19.90 -8.57 27.92
N GLU A 26 -19.13 -9.25 28.76
CA GLU A 26 -17.68 -9.15 28.79
C GLU A 26 -17.09 -10.49 28.36
N LYS A 27 -16.40 -10.50 27.21
CA LYS A 27 -15.95 -11.76 26.60
C LYS A 27 -14.58 -12.18 27.14
N GLN A 28 -14.55 -12.94 28.23
CA GLN A 28 -13.33 -13.61 28.67
C GLN A 28 -13.07 -14.90 27.85
N GLY A 29 -12.14 -14.87 26.89
CA GLY A 29 -11.57 -16.07 26.25
C GLY A 29 -11.99 -16.37 24.79
N ARG A 30 -11.59 -17.56 24.31
CA ARG A 30 -11.74 -18.04 22.93
C ARG A 30 -13.14 -18.63 22.67
N ALA A 31 -14.20 -17.84 22.81
CA ALA A 31 -15.52 -18.25 22.32
C ALA A 31 -15.63 -18.07 20.79
N PRO A 32 -16.55 -18.77 20.11
CA PRO A 32 -16.78 -18.64 18.67
C PRO A 32 -16.94 -17.18 18.23
N ARG A 33 -16.54 -16.89 16.99
CA ARG A 33 -16.73 -15.56 16.40
C ARG A 33 -18.24 -15.33 16.22
N LEU A 34 -18.79 -14.36 16.93
CA LEU A 34 -20.19 -13.95 16.84
C LEU A 34 -20.24 -12.58 16.14
N SER A 35 -20.94 -12.51 15.02
CA SER A 35 -21.36 -11.22 14.46
C SER A 35 -22.52 -10.70 15.31
N CYS A 36 -22.23 -9.83 16.27
CA CYS A 36 -23.26 -9.33 17.18
C CYS A 36 -23.95 -8.10 16.58
N THR A 37 -25.22 -8.22 16.18
CA THR A 37 -26.16 -7.09 16.03
C THR A 37 -26.77 -6.67 17.38
N LEU A 38 -26.23 -7.20 18.48
CA LEU A 38 -26.94 -7.36 19.76
C LEU A 38 -26.60 -6.31 20.81
N GLY A 39 -25.77 -5.31 20.50
CA GLY A 39 -25.39 -4.28 21.47
C GLY A 39 -24.36 -3.27 20.99
N VAL A 40 -23.96 -2.38 21.90
CA VAL A 40 -22.98 -1.31 21.68
C VAL A 40 -21.63 -1.71 22.27
N VAL A 41 -20.57 -1.62 21.48
CA VAL A 41 -19.19 -1.82 21.96
C VAL A 41 -18.78 -0.59 22.78
N THR A 42 -18.42 -0.79 24.04
CA THR A 42 -18.00 0.31 24.93
C THR A 42 -16.50 0.33 25.19
N GLU A 43 -15.86 -0.85 25.26
CA GLU A 43 -14.42 -0.96 25.51
C GLU A 43 -13.82 -2.09 24.66
N VAL A 44 -12.57 -1.90 24.23
CA VAL A 44 -11.81 -2.91 23.49
C VAL A 44 -10.36 -2.95 23.97
N THR A 45 -9.80 -4.14 24.08
CA THR A 45 -8.36 -4.35 24.31
C THR A 45 -7.72 -4.78 22.99
N LEU A 46 -6.78 -3.97 22.52
CA LEU A 46 -6.09 -4.17 21.24
C LEU A 46 -4.64 -4.62 21.46
N LYS A 47 -4.13 -5.47 20.56
CA LYS A 47 -2.69 -5.71 20.44
C LYS A 47 -2.01 -4.44 19.94
N ILE A 48 -0.95 -4.04 20.63
CA ILE A 48 -0.08 -2.94 20.24
C ILE A 48 1.31 -3.46 19.86
N ARG A 49 2.07 -2.64 19.12
CA ARG A 49 3.46 -2.91 18.72
C ARG A 49 4.32 -1.68 19.01
N PRO A 50 5.62 -1.85 19.23
CA PRO A 50 6.57 -0.73 19.27
C PRO A 50 6.47 0.12 18.01
N LEU A 51 6.77 1.41 18.14
CA LEU A 51 6.85 2.30 16.99
C LEU A 51 8.02 1.85 16.09
N PRO A 52 7.80 1.75 14.76
CA PRO A 52 8.87 1.37 13.84
C PRO A 52 9.94 2.48 13.82
N ARG A 53 11.22 2.08 13.87
CA ARG A 53 12.35 3.02 13.84
C ARG A 53 12.51 3.67 12.48
N CYS A 54 12.24 2.92 11.42
CA CYS A 54 12.34 3.37 10.04
C CYS A 54 11.00 3.19 9.32
N ARG A 55 10.62 4.19 8.52
CA ARG A 55 9.56 4.10 7.51
C ARG A 55 10.12 4.54 6.17
N LYS A 56 9.97 3.69 5.15
CA LYS A 56 10.41 3.99 3.80
C LYS A 56 9.28 3.82 2.80
N TYR A 57 9.12 4.79 1.90
CA TYR A 57 8.18 4.67 0.79
C TYR A 57 8.92 4.22 -0.46
N GLY A 58 8.21 3.50 -1.32
CA GLY A 58 8.74 3.05 -2.61
C GLY A 58 7.65 3.07 -3.68
N SER A 59 8.08 3.04 -4.93
CA SER A 59 7.18 2.79 -6.04
C SER A 59 7.86 1.94 -7.12
N ILE A 60 7.05 1.18 -7.84
CA ILE A 60 7.44 0.35 -8.97
C ILE A 60 6.49 0.65 -10.12
N VAL A 61 7.01 0.87 -11.31
CA VAL A 61 6.25 0.96 -12.56
C VAL A 61 6.32 -0.38 -13.28
N PHE A 62 5.19 -0.88 -13.76
CA PHE A 62 5.13 -2.07 -14.62
C PHE A 62 4.63 -1.70 -16.03
N PRO A 63 4.97 -2.49 -17.06
CA PRO A 63 4.54 -2.25 -18.45
C PRO A 63 3.02 -2.31 -18.64
N ASP A 64 2.36 -3.24 -17.94
CA ASP A 64 0.92 -3.43 -17.96
C ASP A 64 0.41 -3.84 -16.56
N PHE A 65 -0.90 -3.89 -16.40
CA PHE A 65 -1.54 -4.20 -15.13
C PHE A 65 -1.43 -5.70 -14.79
N GLU A 66 -1.50 -6.56 -15.80
CA GLU A 66 -1.42 -8.01 -15.66
C GLU A 66 -0.07 -8.45 -15.06
N LEU A 67 1.05 -7.94 -15.56
CA LEU A 67 2.39 -8.16 -15.03
C LEU A 67 2.50 -7.64 -13.59
N GLY A 68 1.91 -6.48 -13.31
CA GLY A 68 1.79 -5.97 -11.95
C GLY A 68 1.07 -6.95 -11.03
N VAL A 69 -0.06 -7.50 -11.46
CA VAL A 69 -0.83 -8.51 -10.69
C VAL A 69 -0.02 -9.80 -10.50
N HIS A 70 0.70 -10.27 -11.53
CA HIS A 70 1.57 -11.43 -11.41
C HIS A 70 2.70 -11.21 -10.41
N CYS A 71 3.34 -10.04 -10.42
CA CYS A 71 4.32 -9.65 -9.41
C CYS A 71 3.70 -9.66 -8.00
N MET A 72 2.51 -9.06 -7.83
CA MET A 72 1.78 -9.05 -6.55
C MET A 72 1.48 -10.47 -6.05
N ARG A 73 1.11 -11.38 -6.97
CA ARG A 73 0.86 -12.79 -6.68
C ARG A 73 2.14 -13.49 -6.21
N GLU A 74 3.28 -13.27 -6.85
CA GLU A 74 4.55 -13.88 -6.42
C GLU A 74 5.05 -13.32 -5.09
N VAL A 75 4.90 -12.01 -4.84
CA VAL A 75 5.18 -11.42 -3.52
C VAL A 75 4.29 -12.06 -2.45
N ALA A 76 3.01 -12.32 -2.76
CA ALA A 76 2.11 -12.99 -1.84
C ALA A 76 2.49 -14.45 -1.59
N LYS A 77 2.86 -15.19 -2.64
CA LYS A 77 3.30 -16.59 -2.59
C LYS A 77 4.57 -16.75 -1.76
N LYS A 78 5.55 -15.84 -1.91
CA LYS A 78 6.80 -15.80 -1.14
C LYS A 78 6.62 -15.23 0.28
N ARG A 79 5.40 -14.82 0.67
CA ARG A 79 5.05 -14.21 1.98
C ARG A 79 6.01 -13.10 2.40
N CYS A 80 6.40 -12.25 1.44
CA CYS A 80 7.35 -11.17 1.67
C CYS A 80 6.71 -9.80 1.40
N GLN A 81 5.41 -9.67 1.64
CA GLN A 81 4.69 -8.42 1.47
C GLN A 81 5.28 -7.34 2.39
N PRO A 82 5.44 -6.10 1.92
CA PRO A 82 5.83 -4.99 2.78
C PRO A 82 4.65 -4.58 3.67
N ALA A 83 4.85 -3.62 4.56
CA ALA A 83 3.79 -3.14 5.46
C ALA A 83 2.52 -2.74 4.69
N SER A 84 2.68 -2.09 3.54
CA SER A 84 1.60 -1.86 2.58
C SER A 84 2.13 -1.94 1.15
N ILE A 85 1.38 -2.60 0.28
CA ILE A 85 1.61 -2.62 -1.17
C ILE A 85 0.28 -2.46 -1.89
N ARG A 86 0.22 -1.57 -2.88
CA ARG A 86 -1.00 -1.32 -3.65
C ARG A 86 -0.66 -1.09 -5.10
N LEU A 87 -1.29 -1.87 -5.98
CA LEU A 87 -1.20 -1.71 -7.42
C LEU A 87 -2.32 -0.80 -7.90
N MET A 88 -1.96 0.24 -8.64
CA MET A 88 -2.86 1.22 -9.24
C MET A 88 -2.84 1.01 -10.75
N ASP A 89 -4.01 0.96 -11.35
CA ASP A 89 -4.19 0.92 -12.81
C ASP A 89 -3.70 2.24 -13.47
N ASN A 90 -3.78 2.29 -14.80
CA ASN A 90 -3.33 3.44 -15.57
C ASN A 90 -4.16 4.70 -15.29
N GLU A 91 -5.48 4.58 -15.12
CA GLU A 91 -6.37 5.71 -14.89
C GLU A 91 -6.09 6.38 -13.54
N GLN A 92 -5.92 5.57 -12.48
CA GLN A 92 -5.52 6.06 -11.16
C GLN A 92 -4.13 6.67 -11.18
N PHE A 93 -3.20 6.11 -11.94
CA PHE A 93 -1.87 6.70 -12.12
C PHE A 93 -1.94 8.05 -12.83
N HIS A 94 -2.72 8.16 -13.90
CA HIS A 94 -2.94 9.41 -14.64
C HIS A 94 -3.59 10.46 -13.73
N PHE A 95 -4.63 10.09 -12.99
CA PHE A 95 -5.26 10.95 -12.00
C PHE A 95 -4.26 11.47 -10.96
N GLY A 96 -3.39 10.61 -10.44
CA GLY A 96 -2.31 11.00 -9.52
C GLY A 96 -1.28 11.96 -10.14
N GLN A 97 -1.08 11.93 -11.46
CA GLN A 97 -0.25 12.91 -12.16
C GLN A 97 -0.95 14.26 -12.34
N VAL A 98 -2.24 14.27 -12.65
CA VAL A 98 -3.03 15.51 -12.80
C VAL A 98 -3.07 16.30 -11.50
N LEU A 99 -3.10 15.62 -10.36
CA LEU A 99 -3.07 16.25 -9.04
C LEU A 99 -1.69 16.83 -8.66
N ARG A 100 -0.67 16.71 -9.51
CA ARG A 100 0.62 17.37 -9.28
C ARG A 100 0.46 18.88 -9.49
N SER A 101 1.02 19.67 -8.58
CA SER A 101 1.14 21.12 -8.76
C SER A 101 1.90 21.41 -10.06
N SER A 102 1.37 22.35 -10.85
CA SER A 102 1.78 22.64 -12.23
C SER A 102 3.31 22.67 -12.40
N PRO A 103 3.88 21.93 -13.36
CA PRO A 103 5.31 21.98 -13.60
C PRO A 103 5.70 23.38 -14.08
N SER A 104 6.83 23.88 -13.56
CA SER A 104 7.54 25.00 -14.19
C SER A 104 7.78 24.69 -15.68
N VAL A 105 7.93 25.72 -16.53
CA VAL A 105 8.10 25.55 -17.99
C VAL A 105 9.23 24.57 -18.34
N VAL A 106 10.28 24.52 -17.51
CA VAL A 106 11.41 23.58 -17.60
C VAL A 106 11.00 22.13 -17.31
N GLY A 107 10.03 21.92 -16.41
CA GLY A 107 9.48 20.60 -16.08
C GLY A 107 8.74 19.94 -17.24
N ARG A 108 8.02 20.71 -18.07
CA ARG A 108 7.33 20.18 -19.26
C ARG A 108 8.28 19.60 -20.30
N LEU A 109 9.43 20.24 -20.50
CA LEU A 109 10.44 19.80 -21.47
C LEU A 109 11.14 18.50 -21.00
N LEU A 110 11.44 18.44 -19.70
CA LEU A 110 11.97 17.24 -19.03
C LEU A 110 10.97 16.08 -18.99
N GLU A 111 9.67 16.36 -18.83
CA GLU A 111 8.62 15.35 -18.91
C GLU A 111 8.48 14.78 -20.32
N GLY A 112 8.59 15.63 -21.35
CA GLY A 112 8.66 15.19 -22.75
C GLY A 112 9.80 14.21 -22.99
N LEU A 113 11.02 14.57 -22.56
CA LEU A 113 12.20 13.69 -22.68
C LEU A 113 12.06 12.39 -21.89
N LYS A 114 11.51 12.42 -20.67
CA LYS A 114 11.23 11.21 -19.88
C LYS A 114 10.20 10.30 -20.57
N LYS A 115 9.18 10.87 -21.20
CA LYS A 115 8.15 10.13 -21.92
C LYS A 115 8.71 9.45 -23.16
N THR A 116 9.56 10.15 -23.90
CA THR A 116 10.27 9.59 -25.06
C THR A 116 11.29 8.53 -24.64
N TYR A 117 12.03 8.75 -23.55
CA TYR A 117 13.02 7.81 -23.03
C TYR A 117 12.37 6.54 -22.45
N ALA A 118 11.28 6.67 -21.69
CA ALA A 118 10.51 5.53 -21.18
C ALA A 118 9.90 4.68 -22.31
N ARG A 119 9.45 5.32 -23.39
CA ARG A 119 8.88 4.63 -24.55
C ARG A 119 9.95 3.95 -25.41
N TYR A 120 11.11 4.58 -25.59
CA TYR A 120 12.14 4.12 -26.53
C TYR A 120 13.16 3.15 -25.91
N LEU A 121 13.48 3.30 -24.62
CA LEU A 121 14.48 2.47 -23.93
C LEU A 121 13.90 1.44 -22.96
N LEU A 122 12.70 1.65 -22.42
CA LEU A 122 12.08 0.76 -21.42
C LEU A 122 10.82 0.05 -21.94
N GLY A 123 10.38 0.35 -23.16
CA GLY A 123 9.20 -0.28 -23.77
C GLY A 123 7.89 -0.02 -23.02
N LEU A 124 7.85 1.01 -22.17
CA LEU A 124 6.67 1.32 -21.37
C LEU A 124 5.70 2.16 -22.20
N ASP A 125 4.51 1.63 -22.45
CA ASP A 125 3.41 2.38 -23.06
C ASP A 125 2.73 3.24 -21.97
N PRO A 126 2.73 4.58 -22.09
CA PRO A 126 2.09 5.47 -21.11
C PRO A 126 0.60 5.20 -20.89
N GLN A 127 -0.09 4.58 -21.86
CA GLN A 127 -1.52 4.26 -21.74
C GLN A 127 -1.79 2.91 -21.06
N ARG A 128 -0.77 2.04 -20.94
CA ARG A 128 -0.92 0.70 -20.37
C ARG A 128 -0.18 0.52 -19.05
N MET A 129 0.84 1.33 -18.82
CA MET A 129 1.67 1.27 -17.62
C MET A 129 0.83 1.38 -16.35
N CYS A 130 1.23 0.64 -15.33
CA CYS A 130 0.61 0.68 -14.01
C CYS A 130 1.69 0.91 -12.94
N VAL A 131 1.28 1.30 -11.73
CA VAL A 131 2.21 1.65 -10.66
C VAL A 131 1.83 0.96 -9.35
N ALA A 132 2.79 0.31 -8.72
CA ALA A 132 2.67 -0.15 -7.35
C ALA A 132 3.29 0.86 -6.39
N THR A 133 2.55 1.23 -5.34
CA THR A 133 3.05 2.01 -4.20
C THR A 133 3.39 1.08 -3.04
N LEU A 134 4.51 1.33 -2.39
CA LEU A 134 5.08 0.51 -1.33
C LEU A 134 5.29 1.35 -0.06
N VAL A 135 5.03 0.76 1.09
CA VAL A 135 5.41 1.28 2.40
C VAL A 135 6.07 0.16 3.19
N PHE A 136 7.28 0.42 3.64
CA PHE A 136 8.07 -0.43 4.51
C PHE A 136 8.15 0.21 5.89
N GLU A 137 8.03 -0.59 6.95
CA GLU A 137 8.15 -0.15 8.34
C GLU A 137 8.85 -1.24 9.14
N GLY A 138 9.80 -0.86 9.99
CA GLY A 138 10.55 -1.79 10.83
C GLY A 138 11.86 -1.18 11.31
N ASP A 139 12.82 -2.05 11.61
CA ASP A 139 14.21 -1.65 11.80
C ASP A 139 14.88 -1.38 10.43
N GLU A 140 15.95 -0.57 10.42
CA GLU A 140 16.58 -0.12 9.17
C GLU A 140 17.10 -1.28 8.31
N ASP A 141 17.77 -2.24 8.93
CA ASP A 141 18.31 -3.41 8.23
C ASP A 141 17.20 -4.26 7.62
N ASP A 142 16.12 -4.50 8.36
CA ASP A 142 14.97 -5.27 7.88
C ASP A 142 14.29 -4.58 6.69
N VAL A 143 14.11 -3.27 6.77
CA VAL A 143 13.53 -2.46 5.68
C VAL A 143 14.39 -2.57 4.43
N VAL A 144 15.72 -2.45 4.54
CA VAL A 144 16.64 -2.54 3.40
C VAL A 144 16.59 -3.93 2.77
N GLN A 145 16.57 -5.00 3.57
CA GLN A 145 16.51 -6.37 3.04
C GLN A 145 15.16 -6.67 2.37
N GLN A 146 14.06 -6.23 2.98
CA GLN A 146 12.72 -6.41 2.43
C GLN A 146 12.55 -5.63 1.13
N GLU A 147 13.08 -4.41 1.07
CA GLU A 147 13.09 -3.57 -0.12
C GLU A 147 13.85 -4.28 -1.27
N LYS A 148 15.09 -4.71 -1.02
CA LYS A 148 15.89 -5.45 -2.02
C LYS A 148 15.16 -6.68 -2.55
N LYS A 149 14.51 -7.45 -1.67
CA LYS A 149 13.75 -8.65 -2.05
C LYS A 149 12.57 -8.32 -2.96
N ILE A 150 11.78 -7.30 -2.61
CA ILE A 150 10.62 -6.89 -3.42
C ILE A 150 11.04 -6.33 -4.77
N TYR A 151 12.05 -5.46 -4.81
CA TYR A 151 12.58 -4.94 -6.07
C TYR A 151 13.22 -6.04 -6.93
N GLY A 152 13.83 -7.06 -6.32
CA GLY A 152 14.33 -8.24 -7.01
C GLY A 152 13.20 -9.00 -7.73
N ILE A 153 12.11 -9.30 -7.02
CA ILE A 153 10.93 -9.95 -7.61
C ILE A 153 10.32 -9.07 -8.70
N ALA A 154 10.20 -7.76 -8.46
CA ALA A 154 9.61 -6.85 -9.43
C ALA A 154 10.34 -6.84 -10.77
N LYS A 155 11.68 -6.94 -10.76
CA LYS A 155 12.50 -7.00 -11.98
C LYS A 155 12.17 -8.23 -12.83
N GLU A 156 11.83 -9.38 -12.23
CA GLU A 156 11.42 -10.59 -12.96
C GLU A 156 10.14 -10.36 -13.81
N PHE A 157 9.32 -9.39 -13.42
CA PHE A 157 8.07 -9.01 -14.09
C PHE A 157 8.18 -7.69 -14.88
N GLY A 158 9.40 -7.25 -15.22
CA GLY A 158 9.62 -5.99 -15.95
C GLY A 158 9.37 -4.72 -15.11
N GLY A 159 9.28 -4.86 -13.79
CA GLY A 159 9.07 -3.76 -12.86
C GLY A 159 10.31 -2.89 -12.70
N ILE A 160 10.12 -1.57 -12.81
CA ILE A 160 11.19 -0.57 -12.71
C ILE A 160 10.94 0.32 -11.49
N ALA A 161 11.99 0.58 -10.70
CA ALA A 161 11.89 1.44 -9.53
C ALA A 161 11.55 2.90 -9.94
N ALA A 162 10.46 3.43 -9.40
CA ALA A 162 9.93 4.75 -9.76
C ALA A 162 10.11 5.80 -8.63
N GLY A 163 10.98 5.52 -7.67
CA GLY A 163 11.40 6.44 -6.61
C GLY A 163 10.46 6.51 -5.40
N GLN A 164 10.96 7.08 -4.30
CA GLN A 164 10.26 7.18 -3.02
C GLN A 164 9.11 8.20 -3.05
N THR A 165 9.32 9.34 -3.73
CA THR A 165 8.36 10.46 -3.77
C THR A 165 7.00 10.07 -4.35
N ASN A 166 6.97 9.22 -5.39
CA ASN A 166 5.71 8.74 -5.97
C ASN A 166 4.96 7.80 -5.00
N GLY A 167 5.70 6.97 -4.25
CA GLY A 167 5.13 6.09 -3.23
C GLY A 167 4.49 6.88 -2.08
N GLU A 168 5.19 7.90 -1.59
CA GLU A 168 4.71 8.78 -0.51
C GLU A 168 3.47 9.56 -0.94
N ARG A 169 3.47 10.14 -2.15
CA ARG A 169 2.31 10.86 -2.69
C ARG A 169 1.09 9.97 -2.84
N GLY A 170 1.24 8.77 -3.40
CA GLY A 170 0.13 7.82 -3.51
C GLY A 170 -0.40 7.37 -2.14
N TYR A 171 0.47 7.33 -1.13
CA TYR A 171 0.03 7.14 0.25
C TYR A 171 -0.79 8.31 0.77
N MET A 172 -0.30 9.55 0.62
CA MET A 172 -1.01 10.76 1.06
C MET A 172 -2.35 10.95 0.35
N LEU A 173 -2.42 10.67 -0.95
CA LEU A 173 -3.63 10.82 -1.76
C LEU A 173 -4.81 10.01 -1.21
N THR A 174 -4.53 8.92 -0.51
CA THR A 174 -5.56 8.04 0.08
C THR A 174 -6.38 8.77 1.14
N PHE A 175 -5.82 9.78 1.79
CA PHE A 175 -6.53 10.58 2.79
C PHE A 175 -7.30 11.75 2.19
N VAL A 176 -6.94 12.18 0.98
CA VAL A 176 -7.51 13.38 0.33
C VAL A 176 -8.60 13.02 -0.68
N ILE A 177 -8.58 11.81 -1.24
CA ILE A 177 -9.51 11.39 -2.30
C ILE A 177 -11.00 11.52 -1.90
N ALA A 178 -11.31 11.41 -0.60
CA ALA A 178 -12.68 11.55 -0.09
C ALA A 178 -13.25 12.97 -0.25
N TYR A 179 -12.41 14.00 -0.36
CA TYR A 179 -12.83 15.40 -0.52
C TYR A 179 -13.13 15.78 -1.98
N ILE A 180 -12.90 14.87 -2.93
CA ILE A 180 -13.12 15.11 -4.37
C ILE A 180 -14.54 14.69 -4.81
N ARG A 181 -15.30 14.04 -3.91
CA ARG A 181 -16.68 13.63 -4.13
C ARG A 181 -17.63 14.83 -4.15
#